data_AF-A0A0N9HTE2-F1
#
_entry.id   AF-A0A0N9HTE2-F1
#
_cell.length_a   1.000
_cell.length_b   1.000
_cell.length_c   1.000
_cell.angle_alpha   90.00
_cell.angle_beta   90.00
_cell.angle_gamma   90.00
#
_symmetry.space_group_name_H-M   'P 1'
#
loop_
_entity.id
_entity.type
_entity.pdbx_description
1 polymer ?
#
loop_
_entity_poly.entity_id
_entity_poly.type
_entity_poly.pdbx_seq_one_letter_code
_entity_poly.pdbx_strand_id
1 'polypeptide(L)'
;MAISQVFTSDPNPGGFAEWNHDTNFFKVCDRQNDGYSAEGWVYDVDTGEDIAHLVDPSHGDGCSGTAVPQGNGHRLNLRVCLLRGGNRNFTGARDIGRG
;
A
#
# COMPACT_ATOMS: atom_id res chain seq x y z
N MET A 1 -6.06 -14.60 -4.36
CA MET A 1 -6.47 -13.23 -4.01
C MET A 1 -5.60 -12.77 -2.85
N ALA A 2 -4.90 -11.65 -3.01
CA ALA A 2 -4.22 -10.99 -1.88
C ALA A 2 -5.28 -10.37 -0.95
N ILE A 3 -5.04 -10.40 0.36
CA ILE A 3 -5.89 -9.80 1.39
C ILE A 3 -5.32 -8.42 1.72
N SER A 4 -6.03 -7.36 1.35
CA SER A 4 -5.61 -6.00 1.71
C SER A 4 -5.88 -5.73 3.19
N GLN A 5 -4.84 -5.43 3.95
CA GLN A 5 -4.96 -4.87 5.30
C GLN A 5 -4.86 -3.34 5.23
N VAL A 6 -5.86 -2.64 5.78
CA VAL A 6 -5.89 -1.17 5.82
C VAL A 6 -5.66 -0.70 7.25
N PHE A 7 -4.61 0.07 7.46
CA PHE A 7 -4.31 0.75 8.72
C PHE A 7 -4.55 2.24 8.53
N THR A 8 -5.36 2.86 9.36
CA THR A 8 -5.73 4.26 9.13
C THR A 8 -5.99 4.99 10.44
N SER A 9 -5.56 6.26 10.48
CA SER A 9 -5.96 7.24 11.49
C SER A 9 -7.05 8.20 10.96
N ASP A 10 -7.46 8.00 9.71
CA ASP A 10 -8.54 8.73 9.06
C ASP A 10 -9.90 8.16 9.52
N PRO A 11 -10.78 9.00 10.09
CA PRO A 11 -12.13 8.58 10.44
C PRO A 11 -13.02 8.23 9.23
N ASN A 12 -12.66 8.64 8.00
CA ASN A 12 -13.40 8.38 6.77
C ASN A 12 -12.51 7.78 5.66
N PRO A 13 -11.94 6.57 5.85
CA PRO A 13 -10.93 6.04 4.96
C PRO A 13 -11.43 5.80 3.54
N GLY A 14 -10.68 6.30 2.56
CA GLY A 14 -10.98 6.09 1.13
C GLY A 14 -9.76 6.01 0.24
N GLY A 15 -8.56 5.95 0.82
CA GLY A 15 -7.40 5.45 0.10
C GLY A 15 -7.31 3.91 0.14
N PHE A 16 -6.72 3.34 -0.91
CA PHE A 16 -6.61 1.89 -1.09
C PHE A 16 -5.32 1.53 -1.85
N ALA A 17 -4.93 0.26 -1.75
CA ALA A 17 -3.92 -0.33 -2.62
C ALA A 17 -4.47 -1.60 -3.26
N GLU A 18 -4.02 -1.84 -4.48
CA GLU A 18 -4.48 -2.95 -5.30
C GLU A 18 -3.29 -3.56 -6.05
N TRP A 19 -3.37 -4.88 -6.22
CA TRP A 19 -2.41 -5.67 -6.95
C TRP A 19 -3.09 -6.40 -8.09
N ASN A 20 -2.63 -6.18 -9.31
CA ASN A 20 -3.05 -6.93 -10.49
C ASN A 20 -2.01 -8.03 -10.78
N HIS A 21 -2.40 -9.28 -10.55
CA HIS A 21 -1.56 -10.45 -10.81
C HIS A 21 -1.29 -10.71 -12.30
N ASP A 22 -2.19 -10.30 -13.20
CA ASP A 22 -2.05 -10.55 -14.64
C ASP A 22 -1.02 -9.62 -15.27
N THR A 23 -0.98 -8.37 -14.80
CA THR A 23 -0.06 -7.33 -15.30
C THR A 23 1.13 -7.09 -14.38
N ASN A 24 1.19 -7.79 -13.25
CA ASN A 24 2.17 -7.59 -12.19
C ASN A 24 2.30 -6.11 -11.78
N PHE A 25 1.15 -5.46 -11.62
CA PHE A 25 1.08 -4.03 -11.36
C PHE A 25 0.50 -3.73 -9.99
N PHE A 26 1.25 -2.94 -9.22
CA PHE A 26 0.86 -2.46 -7.90
C PHE A 26 0.46 -1.00 -8.01
N LYS A 27 -0.68 -0.63 -7.42
CA LYS A 27 -1.13 0.76 -7.34
C LYS A 27 -1.63 1.11 -5.95
N VAL A 28 -1.46 2.37 -5.57
CA VAL A 28 -1.91 3.00 -4.33
C VAL A 28 -2.60 4.30 -4.71
N CYS A 29 -3.75 4.58 -4.12
CA CYS A 29 -4.54 5.77 -4.42
C CYS A 29 -5.07 6.40 -3.12
N ASP A 30 -5.08 7.74 -3.05
CA ASP A 30 -5.93 8.52 -2.15
C ASP A 30 -6.87 9.44 -2.94
N ARG A 31 -8.17 9.10 -2.99
CA ARG A 31 -9.15 9.80 -3.84
C ARG A 31 -10.00 10.84 -3.11
N GLN A 32 -9.75 11.09 -1.83
CA GLN A 32 -10.66 11.89 -1.02
C GLN A 32 -10.29 13.37 -0.91
N ASN A 33 -9.04 13.73 -1.27
CA ASN A 33 -8.53 15.10 -1.17
C ASN A 33 -8.83 15.75 0.20
N ASP A 34 -8.62 14.97 1.26
CA ASP A 34 -8.89 15.37 2.64
C ASP A 34 -7.60 15.64 3.44
N GLY A 35 -6.45 15.62 2.75
CA GLY A 35 -5.13 15.92 3.30
C GLY A 35 -4.42 14.71 3.92
N TYR A 36 -4.91 13.50 3.67
CA TYR A 36 -4.19 12.25 3.95
C TYR A 36 -3.35 11.82 2.74
N SER A 37 -2.33 11.01 2.97
CA SER A 37 -1.54 10.37 1.92
C SER A 37 -1.69 8.86 2.05
N ALA A 38 -1.77 8.17 0.91
CA ALA A 38 -1.85 6.72 0.88
C ALA A 38 -0.46 6.13 0.66
N GLU A 39 -0.04 5.28 1.59
CA GLU A 39 1.20 4.52 1.52
C GLU A 39 0.83 3.04 1.39
N GLY A 40 1.43 2.31 0.45
CA GLY A 40 1.09 0.93 0.23
C GLY A 40 2.30 0.05 0.01
N TRP A 41 2.21 -1.19 0.49
CA TRP A 41 3.25 -2.20 0.41
C TRP A 41 2.74 -3.48 -0.20
N VAL A 42 3.58 -4.09 -1.04
CA VAL A 42 3.47 -5.48 -1.45
C VAL A 42 4.52 -6.25 -0.67
N TYR A 43 4.10 -7.26 0.07
CA TYR A 43 5.01 -8.14 0.78
C TYR A 43 4.76 -9.60 0.44
N ASP A 44 5.84 -10.36 0.50
CA ASP A 44 5.84 -11.80 0.37
C ASP A 44 5.39 -12.43 1.70
N VAL A 45 4.35 -13.25 1.67
CA VAL A 45 3.82 -13.94 2.85
C VAL A 45 4.73 -15.08 3.29
N ASP A 46 5.45 -15.70 2.36
CA ASP A 46 6.30 -16.85 2.61
C ASP A 46 7.63 -16.42 3.25
N THR A 47 8.20 -15.30 2.81
CA THR A 47 9.48 -14.77 3.34
C THR A 47 9.29 -13.64 4.36
N GLY A 48 8.15 -12.95 4.33
CA GLY A 48 7.91 -11.73 5.11
C GLY A 48 8.68 -10.51 4.61
N GLU A 49 9.23 -10.57 3.39
CA GLU A 49 10.00 -9.47 2.80
C GLU A 49 9.11 -8.50 2.02
N ASP A 50 9.45 -7.20 2.10
CA ASP A 50 8.80 -6.15 1.33
C ASP A 50 9.34 -6.18 -0.11
N ILE A 51 8.45 -6.39 -1.08
CA ILE A 51 8.80 -6.48 -2.51
C ILE A 51 8.69 -5.10 -3.17
N ALA A 52 7.65 -4.35 -2.84
CA ALA A 52 7.41 -3.04 -3.39
C ALA A 52 6.74 -2.12 -2.37
N HIS A 53 7.03 -0.83 -2.49
CA HIS A 53 6.50 0.22 -1.66
C HIS A 53 6.19 1.43 -2.55
N LEU A 54 4.99 1.99 -2.40
CA LEU A 54 4.56 3.19 -3.09
C LEU A 54 3.93 4.17 -2.12
N VAL A 55 4.20 5.45 -2.34
CA VAL A 55 3.50 6.55 -1.70
C VAL A 55 2.72 7.28 -2.79
N ASP A 56 1.43 7.47 -2.57
CA ASP A 56 0.62 8.43 -3.29
C ASP A 56 0.51 9.73 -2.47
N PRO A 57 1.28 10.77 -2.81
CA PRO A 57 1.17 12.07 -2.19
C PRO A 57 0.02 12.88 -2.81
N SER A 58 -0.61 12.38 -3.87
CA SER A 58 -1.64 13.13 -4.58
C SER A 58 -2.92 13.06 -3.77
N HIS A 59 -3.23 14.16 -3.10
CA HIS A 59 -4.51 14.39 -2.44
C HIS A 59 -5.63 14.57 -3.50
N GLY A 60 -5.87 13.62 -4.42
CA GLY A 60 -6.76 13.87 -5.56
C GLY A 60 -6.92 12.72 -6.57
N ASP A 61 -7.24 13.04 -7.84
CA ASP A 61 -7.56 12.04 -8.88
C ASP A 61 -6.37 11.17 -9.35
N GLY A 62 -5.21 11.30 -8.70
CA GLY A 62 -4.00 10.54 -9.02
C GLY A 62 -3.96 9.19 -8.30
N CYS A 63 -3.17 8.27 -8.85
CA CYS A 63 -2.74 7.06 -8.16
C CYS A 63 -1.25 6.87 -8.45
N SER A 64 -0.49 6.51 -7.44
CA SER A 64 0.87 6.01 -7.63
C SER A 64 0.83 4.56 -8.06
N GLY A 65 1.65 4.18 -9.04
CA GLY A 65 1.70 2.80 -9.53
C GLY A 65 3.08 2.39 -10.02
N THR A 66 3.41 1.11 -9.88
CA THR A 66 4.66 0.53 -10.37
C THR A 66 4.48 -0.94 -10.77
N ALA A 67 5.28 -1.38 -11.73
CA ALA A 67 5.44 -2.80 -11.99
C ALA A 67 6.26 -3.43 -10.86
N VAL A 68 5.85 -4.60 -10.40
CA VAL A 68 6.58 -5.37 -9.38
C VAL A 68 7.17 -6.61 -10.05
N PRO A 69 8.50 -6.82 -9.99
CA PRO A 69 9.11 -8.00 -10.56
C PRO A 69 8.57 -9.23 -9.83
N GLN A 70 7.81 -10.07 -10.53
CA GLN A 70 7.26 -11.28 -9.94
C GLN A 70 8.34 -12.35 -9.87
N GLY A 71 8.68 -12.80 -8.65
CA GLY A 71 9.20 -14.15 -8.47
C GLY A 71 8.05 -15.13 -8.68
N ASN A 72 8.18 -16.10 -9.58
CA ASN A 72 7.13 -17.09 -9.83
C ASN A 72 6.86 -17.90 -8.56
N GLY A 73 5.63 -17.86 -8.05
CA GLY A 73 5.13 -18.78 -7.01
C GLY A 73 4.95 -18.21 -5.60
N HIS A 74 5.25 -16.92 -5.38
CA HIS A 74 5.15 -16.31 -4.05
C HIS A 74 3.71 -15.91 -3.71
N ARG A 75 3.28 -16.21 -2.47
CA ARG A 75 2.01 -15.71 -1.95
C ARG A 75 2.19 -14.26 -1.55
N LEU A 76 1.48 -13.34 -2.22
CA LEU A 76 1.60 -11.91 -1.98
C LEU A 76 0.45 -11.39 -1.13
N ASN A 77 0.74 -10.38 -0.32
CA ASN A 77 -0.27 -9.66 0.43
C ASN A 77 -0.04 -8.15 0.38
N LEU A 78 -1.11 -7.38 0.59
CA LEU A 78 -1.11 -5.94 0.45
C LEU A 78 -1.35 -5.26 1.80
N ARG A 79 -0.63 -4.18 2.04
CA ARG A 79 -0.91 -3.25 3.15
C ARG A 79 -1.12 -1.86 2.61
N VAL A 80 -2.04 -1.13 3.22
CA VAL A 80 -2.32 0.28 2.95
C VAL A 80 -2.31 1.02 4.26
N CYS A 81 -1.64 2.15 4.31
CA CYS A 81 -1.66 3.08 5.42
C CYS A 81 -2.14 4.45 4.94
N LEU A 82 -3.09 5.05 5.65
CA LEU A 82 -3.56 6.42 5.39
C LEU A 82 -3.15 7.34 6.54
N LEU A 83 -2.33 8.34 6.24
CA LEU A 83 -1.70 9.23 7.22
C LEU A 83 -1.82 10.71 6.85
N ARG A 84 -2.06 11.56 7.84
CA ARG A 84 -2.22 13.01 7.65
C ARG A 84 -0.86 13.72 7.65
N GLY A 85 -0.55 14.42 6.55
CA GLY A 85 0.65 15.26 6.41
C GLY A 85 1.80 14.58 5.66
N GLY A 86 2.10 15.11 4.47
CA GLY A 86 2.96 14.51 3.44
C GLY A 86 4.47 14.42 3.71
N ASN A 87 4.89 14.10 4.93
CA ASN A 87 6.27 13.69 5.20
C ASN A 87 6.38 13.03 6.57
N ARG A 88 6.79 11.76 6.58
CA ARG A 88 7.80 11.17 7.48
C ARG A 88 7.89 9.68 7.16
N ASN A 89 9.10 9.22 6.80
CA ASN A 89 9.49 7.81 6.74
C ASN A 89 8.76 6.94 7.78
N PHE A 90 7.73 6.20 7.37
CA PHE A 90 7.01 5.29 8.26
C PHE A 90 7.47 3.85 7.98
N THR A 91 8.45 3.40 8.76
CA THR A 91 8.71 1.97 9.00
C THR A 91 7.63 1.32 9.87
N GLY A 92 6.60 2.07 10.30
CA GLY A 92 5.60 1.63 11.28
C GLY A 92 4.69 0.48 10.80
N ALA A 93 4.45 0.32 9.49
CA ALA A 93 3.66 -0.81 8.97
C ALA A 93 4.35 -2.17 9.17
N ARG A 94 5.65 -2.21 9.50
CA ARG A 94 6.36 -3.44 9.89
C ARG A 94 5.96 -3.93 11.29
N ASP A 95 5.59 -3.03 12.21
CA ASP A 95 5.31 -3.36 13.61
C ASP A 95 3.84 -3.67 13.91
N ILE A 96 2.88 -3.36 13.02
CA ILE A 96 1.44 -3.58 13.28
C ILE A 96 0.97 -4.99 12.86
N GLY A 97 1.88 -5.93 12.62
CA GLY A 97 1.54 -7.27 12.09
C GLY A 97 2.47 -8.42 12.48
N ARG A 98 3.29 -8.27 13.53
CA ARG A 98 4.05 -9.36 14.17
C ARG A 98 3.48 -9.74 15.56
N GLY A 99 2.18 -9.58 15.74
CA GLY A 99 1.43 -10.05 16.91
C GLY A 99 0.61 -11.28 16.56
#